data_AF-A0A4P7L3D2-F1
#
_entry.id   AF-A0A4P7L3D2-F1
#
_cell.length_a   1.000
_cell.length_b   1.000
_cell.length_c   1.000
_cell.angle_alpha   90.00
_cell.angle_beta   90.00
_cell.angle_gamma   90.00
#
_symmetry.space_group_name_H-M   'P 1'
#
loop_
_entity.id
_entity.type
_entity.pdbx_description
1 polymer ?
#
loop_
_entity_poly.entity_id
_entity_poly.type
_entity_poly.pdbx_seq_one_letter_code
_entity_poly.pdbx_strand_id
1 'polypeptide(L)'
;MSVEMLINAAIFTFVISGLLAALLMFNKSLSGLIAGLGGVLANLAMLLAGGQVLLGIANASDFMLAVGNWSLHITALNGLWLVVFGLPGIFVSLFNISWHRHHATQPNGWLINLLLAAATLAVVAGHLAMLVMMAEIMMLCALFLTGCQQASKVWFVLGRLGTLLLVMMCVMIWRTYGTLNIAELRLLMVTLPMSSVTWILGLIGFGLLAGIIPLHGWVVPAHANAVNDHRKLIHFLSKSDQSKLIHCFTQLLLLSAAYLSIGSFHRLIAVHANDEVNDQA
;
A
#
# COMPACT_ATOMS: atom_id res chain seq x y z
N MET A 1 9.95 -22.80 -6.12
CA MET A 1 8.55 -22.33 -6.03
C MET A 1 8.37 -21.21 -7.02
N SER A 2 7.26 -21.18 -7.77
CA SER A 2 6.96 -20.09 -8.69
C SER A 2 6.58 -18.81 -7.93
N VAL A 3 6.81 -17.65 -8.55
CA VAL A 3 6.46 -16.33 -8.01
C VAL A 3 4.96 -16.24 -7.71
N GLU A 4 4.13 -16.79 -8.60
CA GLU A 4 2.66 -16.85 -8.45
C GLU A 4 2.25 -17.58 -7.18
N MET A 5 2.89 -18.73 -6.90
CA MET A 5 2.61 -19.52 -5.71
C MET A 5 3.03 -18.76 -4.44
N LEU A 6 4.16 -18.05 -4.47
CA LEU A 6 4.65 -17.26 -3.35
C LEU A 6 3.73 -16.07 -3.04
N ILE A 7 3.26 -15.35 -4.07
CA ILE A 7 2.36 -14.21 -3.89
C ILE A 7 0.99 -14.67 -3.38
N ASN A 8 0.41 -15.71 -3.98
CA ASN A 8 -0.85 -16.29 -3.49
C ASN A 8 -0.69 -16.77 -2.04
N ALA A 9 0.40 -17.50 -1.72
CA ALA A 9 0.67 -17.96 -0.37
C ALA A 9 0.82 -16.79 0.63
N ALA A 10 1.50 -15.70 0.24
CA ALA A 10 1.63 -14.52 1.08
C ALA A 10 0.27 -13.91 1.40
N ILE A 11 -0.58 -13.69 0.38
CA ILE A 11 -1.91 -13.10 0.54
C ILE A 11 -2.80 -13.99 1.41
N PHE A 12 -2.86 -15.30 1.13
CA PHE A 12 -3.61 -16.25 1.96
C PHE A 12 -3.12 -16.25 3.41
N THR A 13 -1.81 -16.22 3.62
CA THR A 13 -1.24 -16.21 4.96
C THR A 13 -1.60 -14.93 5.70
N PHE A 14 -1.52 -13.75 5.08
CA PHE A 14 -1.96 -12.49 5.69
C PHE A 14 -3.45 -12.53 6.06
N VAL A 15 -4.32 -12.98 5.14
CA VAL A 15 -5.77 -13.00 5.35
C VAL A 15 -6.14 -14.00 6.45
N ILE A 16 -5.66 -15.23 6.38
CA ILE A 16 -5.98 -16.28 7.37
C ILE A 16 -5.43 -15.89 8.75
N SER A 17 -4.18 -15.44 8.85
CA SER A 17 -3.61 -15.01 10.14
C SER A 17 -4.30 -13.76 10.69
N GLY A 18 -4.70 -12.82 9.83
CA GLY A 18 -5.48 -11.65 10.22
C GLY A 18 -6.86 -12.03 10.76
N LEU A 19 -7.59 -12.91 10.06
CA LEU A 19 -8.90 -13.40 10.51
C LEU A 19 -8.80 -14.19 11.82
N LEU A 20 -7.82 -15.09 11.93
CA LEU A 20 -7.58 -15.83 13.17
C LEU A 20 -7.21 -14.90 14.33
N ALA A 21 -6.37 -13.89 14.09
CA ALA A 21 -6.05 -12.89 15.11
C ALA A 21 -7.29 -12.08 15.52
N ALA A 22 -8.16 -11.71 14.58
CA ALA A 22 -9.41 -11.02 14.88
C ALA A 22 -10.36 -11.89 15.73
N LEU A 23 -10.52 -13.17 15.40
CA LEU A 23 -11.34 -14.12 16.18
C LEU A 23 -10.78 -14.33 17.59
N LEU A 24 -9.46 -14.27 17.74
CA LEU A 24 -8.76 -14.45 19.01
C LEU A 24 -8.50 -13.13 19.75
N MET A 25 -9.16 -12.03 19.37
CA MET A 25 -8.96 -10.71 19.96
C MET A 25 -9.19 -10.67 21.48
N PHE A 26 -10.01 -11.61 22.01
CA PHE A 26 -10.25 -11.79 23.44
C PHE A 26 -8.98 -12.16 24.21
N ASN A 27 -8.02 -12.83 23.56
CA ASN A 27 -6.71 -13.15 24.11
C ASN A 27 -5.62 -12.40 23.35
N LYS A 28 -5.29 -11.19 23.84
CA LYS A 28 -4.36 -10.26 23.21
C LYS A 28 -3.02 -10.90 22.82
N SER A 29 -2.45 -11.72 23.71
CA SER A 29 -1.16 -12.39 23.48
C SER A 29 -1.23 -13.41 22.35
N LEU A 30 -2.30 -14.23 22.29
CA LEU A 30 -2.48 -15.21 21.21
C LEU A 30 -2.79 -14.52 19.87
N SER A 31 -3.68 -13.51 19.88
CA SER A 31 -3.99 -12.71 18.70
C SER A 31 -2.72 -12.08 18.10
N GLY A 32 -1.90 -11.43 18.95
CA GLY A 32 -0.66 -10.81 18.50
C GLY A 32 0.38 -11.81 18.00
N LEU A 33 0.46 -12.99 18.61
CA LEU A 33 1.38 -14.06 18.19
C LEU A 33 1.00 -14.62 16.82
N ILE A 34 -0.30 -14.90 16.59
CA ILE A 34 -0.78 -15.41 15.30
C ILE A 34 -0.63 -14.34 14.21
N ALA A 35 -1.02 -13.10 14.51
CA ALA A 35 -0.84 -11.99 13.58
C ALA A 35 0.64 -11.81 13.21
N GLY A 36 1.52 -11.81 14.21
CA GLY A 36 2.95 -11.61 13.98
C GLY A 36 3.62 -12.78 13.25
N LEU A 37 3.39 -14.02 13.64
CA LEU A 37 3.97 -15.19 12.94
C LEU A 37 3.45 -15.29 11.50
N GLY A 38 2.15 -15.11 11.30
CA GLY A 38 1.56 -15.10 9.97
C GLY A 38 2.10 -13.95 9.12
N GLY A 39 2.25 -12.77 9.71
CA GLY A 39 2.86 -11.62 9.04
C GLY A 39 4.32 -11.87 8.64
N VAL A 40 5.13 -12.50 9.49
CA VAL A 40 6.52 -12.87 9.15
C VAL A 40 6.57 -13.84 7.97
N LEU A 41 5.79 -14.91 8.01
CA LEU A 41 5.74 -15.91 6.94
C LEU A 41 5.28 -15.31 5.61
N ALA A 42 4.25 -14.48 5.65
CA ALA A 42 3.71 -13.81 4.47
C ALA A 42 4.71 -12.81 3.87
N ASN A 43 5.37 -12.00 4.70
CA ASN A 43 6.38 -11.05 4.24
C ASN A 43 7.64 -11.74 3.71
N LEU A 44 8.03 -12.90 4.27
CA LEU A 44 9.12 -13.72 3.73
C LEU A 44 8.76 -14.25 2.34
N ALA A 45 7.55 -14.78 2.16
CA ALA A 45 7.08 -15.24 0.85
C ALA A 45 7.05 -14.09 -0.17
N MET A 46 6.60 -12.90 0.24
CA MET A 46 6.59 -11.69 -0.58
C MET A 46 8.00 -11.22 -0.95
N LEU A 47 8.93 -11.22 0.02
CA LEU A 47 10.35 -10.86 -0.19
C LEU A 47 11.02 -11.81 -1.18
N LEU A 48 10.77 -13.12 -1.04
CA LEU A 48 11.27 -14.14 -1.96
C LEU A 48 10.70 -13.97 -3.36
N ALA A 49 9.40 -13.69 -3.49
CA ALA A 49 8.76 -13.44 -4.78
C ALA A 49 9.38 -12.23 -5.49
N GLY A 50 9.54 -11.11 -4.79
CA GLY A 50 10.18 -9.91 -5.33
C GLY A 50 11.65 -10.14 -5.70
N GLY A 51 12.40 -10.84 -4.83
CA GLY A 51 13.80 -11.19 -5.06
C GLY A 51 14.01 -12.08 -6.29
N GLN A 52 13.15 -13.07 -6.52
CA GLN A 52 13.23 -13.95 -7.69
C GLN A 52 13.09 -13.19 -9.01
N VAL A 53 12.18 -12.21 -9.07
CA VAL A 53 11.96 -11.38 -10.26
C VAL A 53 13.13 -10.42 -10.46
N LEU A 54 13.63 -9.79 -9.39
CA LEU A 54 14.75 -8.85 -9.48
C LEU A 54 16.08 -9.51 -9.87
N LEU A 55 16.30 -10.76 -9.44
CA LEU A 55 17.49 -11.53 -9.79
C LEU A 55 17.39 -12.21 -11.17
N GLY A 56 16.29 -12.02 -11.91
CA GLY A 56 16.07 -12.65 -13.21
C GLY A 56 15.88 -14.18 -13.14
N ILE A 57 15.59 -14.72 -11.95
CA ILE A 57 15.32 -16.16 -11.75
C ILE A 57 13.91 -16.51 -12.27
N ALA A 58 12.99 -15.55 -12.20
CA ALA A 58 11.64 -15.66 -12.71
C ALA A 58 11.31 -14.49 -13.66
N ASN A 59 10.57 -14.80 -14.72
CA ASN A 59 10.14 -13.79 -15.69
C ASN A 59 8.96 -12.98 -15.16
N ALA A 60 8.82 -11.76 -15.68
CA ALA A 60 7.59 -10.99 -15.55
C ALA A 60 6.43 -11.79 -16.18
N SER A 61 5.33 -11.93 -15.45
CA SER A 61 4.16 -12.67 -15.91
C SER A 61 2.86 -12.03 -15.42
N ASP A 62 1.80 -12.29 -16.17
CA ASP A 62 0.43 -12.07 -15.73
C ASP A 62 -0.12 -13.37 -15.16
N PHE A 63 -0.74 -13.30 -14.00
CA PHE A 63 -1.38 -14.44 -13.37
C PHE A 63 -2.67 -14.02 -12.67
N MET A 64 -3.55 -14.97 -12.40
CA MET A 64 -4.80 -14.68 -11.69
C MET A 64 -4.62 -14.90 -10.20
N LEU A 65 -5.15 -13.99 -9.41
CA LEU A 65 -5.33 -14.21 -7.98
C LEU A 65 -6.28 -15.40 -7.81
N ALA A 66 -5.86 -16.41 -7.04
CA ALA A 66 -6.68 -17.59 -6.78
C ALA A 66 -8.03 -17.26 -6.10
N VAL A 67 -8.11 -16.09 -5.46
CA VAL A 67 -9.32 -15.53 -4.86
C VAL A 67 -9.89 -14.44 -5.77
N GLY A 68 -11.07 -14.67 -6.35
CA GLY A 68 -11.84 -13.65 -7.06
C GLY A 68 -11.42 -13.36 -8.52
N ASN A 69 -10.52 -14.16 -9.11
CA ASN A 69 -10.11 -14.07 -10.52
C ASN A 69 -9.66 -12.66 -10.95
N TRP A 70 -9.00 -11.94 -10.05
CA TRP A 70 -8.40 -10.64 -10.37
C TRP A 70 -7.08 -10.83 -11.12
N SER A 71 -6.85 -10.06 -12.19
CA SER A 71 -5.56 -10.06 -12.88
C SER A 71 -4.49 -9.42 -11.99
N LEU A 72 -3.38 -10.12 -11.83
CA LEU A 72 -2.18 -9.65 -11.15
C LEU A 72 -1.03 -9.60 -12.14
N HIS A 73 -0.27 -8.52 -12.08
CA HIS A 73 0.86 -8.27 -12.96
C HIS A 73 2.14 -8.20 -12.15
N ILE A 74 3.13 -9.05 -12.47
CA ILE A 74 4.46 -8.99 -11.87
C ILE A 74 5.50 -8.48 -12.86
N THR A 75 6.18 -7.41 -12.49
CA THR A 75 7.29 -6.79 -13.23
C THR A 75 8.49 -6.60 -12.32
N ALA A 76 9.66 -6.29 -12.87
CA ALA A 76 10.84 -5.94 -12.07
C ALA A 76 10.56 -4.77 -11.10
N LEU A 77 9.76 -3.78 -11.52
CA LEU A 77 9.35 -2.69 -10.64
C LEU A 77 8.49 -3.19 -9.48
N ASN A 78 7.47 -4.00 -9.77
CA ASN A 78 6.60 -4.55 -8.73
C ASN A 78 7.41 -5.43 -7.78
N GLY A 79 8.36 -6.22 -8.31
CA GLY A 79 9.31 -7.00 -7.52
C GLY A 79 10.16 -6.16 -6.57
N LEU A 80 10.64 -4.98 -7.00
CA LEU A 80 11.32 -4.01 -6.13
C LEU A 80 10.41 -3.60 -4.97
N TRP A 81 9.15 -3.25 -5.24
CA TRP A 81 8.22 -2.84 -4.19
C TRP A 81 7.83 -3.97 -3.24
N LEU A 82 7.72 -5.20 -3.73
CA LEU A 82 7.52 -6.38 -2.88
C LEU A 82 8.69 -6.57 -1.90
N VAL A 83 9.94 -6.29 -2.32
CA VAL A 83 11.11 -6.30 -1.43
C VAL A 83 11.07 -5.14 -0.43
N VAL A 84 10.77 -3.94 -0.91
CA VAL A 84 10.68 -2.72 -0.08
C VAL A 84 9.59 -2.86 1.00
N PHE A 85 8.49 -3.55 0.72
CA PHE A 85 7.45 -3.86 1.72
C PHE A 85 7.76 -5.08 2.56
N GLY A 86 8.34 -6.12 1.97
CA GLY A 86 8.56 -7.40 2.63
C GLY A 86 9.59 -7.28 3.74
N LEU A 87 10.71 -6.60 3.47
CA LEU A 87 11.80 -6.52 4.44
C LEU A 87 11.40 -5.80 5.74
N PRO A 88 10.90 -4.54 5.72
CA PRO A 88 10.44 -3.90 6.94
C PRO A 88 9.13 -4.52 7.48
N GLY A 89 8.31 -5.14 6.63
CA GLY A 89 7.14 -5.92 7.06
C GLY A 89 7.47 -7.09 7.98
N ILE A 90 8.60 -7.78 7.76
CA ILE A 90 9.11 -8.84 8.67
C ILE A 90 9.38 -8.25 10.06
N PHE A 91 10.10 -7.14 10.14
CA PHE A 91 10.44 -6.50 11.41
C PHE A 91 9.19 -6.02 12.15
N VAL A 92 8.24 -5.41 11.43
CA VAL A 92 6.96 -4.96 12.00
C VAL A 92 6.16 -6.14 12.53
N SER A 93 6.12 -7.25 11.80
CA SER A 93 5.42 -8.47 12.21
C SER A 93 6.06 -9.14 13.43
N LEU A 94 7.40 -9.19 13.52
CA LEU A 94 8.10 -9.65 14.72
C LEU A 94 7.83 -8.75 15.93
N PHE A 95 7.87 -7.43 15.70
CA PHE A 95 7.62 -6.44 16.74
C PHE A 95 6.17 -6.49 17.24
N ASN A 96 5.22 -6.83 16.37
CA ASN A 96 3.80 -7.06 16.69
C ASN A 96 3.61 -8.13 17.78
N ILE A 97 4.42 -9.21 17.76
CA ILE A 97 4.38 -10.32 18.73
C ILE A 97 4.75 -9.84 20.13
N SER A 98 5.84 -9.08 20.25
CA SER A 98 6.33 -8.57 21.54
C SER A 98 5.37 -7.53 22.13
N TRP A 99 4.75 -6.73 21.28
CA TRP A 99 3.91 -5.61 21.72
C TRP A 99 2.59 -6.03 22.31
N HIS A 100 1.90 -6.97 21.70
CA HIS A 100 0.60 -7.45 22.17
C HIS A 100 0.66 -8.16 23.54
N ARG A 101 1.87 -8.37 24.09
CA ARG A 101 2.09 -8.82 25.47
C ARG A 101 1.96 -7.69 26.50
N HIS A 102 1.96 -6.42 26.08
CA HIS A 102 1.83 -5.28 26.99
C HIS A 102 0.36 -5.01 27.35
N HIS A 103 0.09 -4.83 28.65
CA HIS A 103 -1.27 -4.72 29.19
C HIS A 103 -2.12 -3.57 28.61
N ALA A 104 -1.49 -2.46 28.21
CA ALA A 104 -2.17 -1.26 27.70
C ALA A 104 -2.50 -1.31 26.19
N THR A 105 -2.23 -2.43 25.51
CA THR A 105 -2.37 -2.51 24.04
C THR A 105 -3.76 -2.95 23.59
N GLN A 106 -4.21 -2.39 22.47
CA GLN A 106 -5.41 -2.82 21.76
C GLN A 106 -5.07 -4.05 20.89
N PRO A 107 -5.94 -5.06 20.78
CA PRO A 107 -5.73 -6.25 19.95
C PRO A 107 -5.88 -5.96 18.45
N ASN A 108 -5.04 -5.06 17.93
CA ASN A 108 -5.14 -4.54 16.56
C ASN A 108 -4.20 -5.25 15.58
N GLY A 109 -3.56 -6.36 15.98
CA GLY A 109 -2.64 -7.11 15.13
C GLY A 109 -3.24 -7.58 13.81
N TRP A 110 -4.55 -7.83 13.76
CA TRP A 110 -5.27 -8.18 12.53
C TRP A 110 -5.27 -7.05 11.50
N LEU A 111 -5.33 -5.78 11.93
CA LEU A 111 -5.29 -4.61 11.05
C LEU A 111 -3.93 -4.47 10.36
N ILE A 112 -2.84 -4.90 11.02
CA ILE A 112 -1.49 -4.87 10.43
C ILE A 112 -1.41 -5.88 9.28
N ASN A 113 -1.94 -7.09 9.47
CA ASN A 113 -1.94 -8.09 8.40
C ASN A 113 -2.88 -7.70 7.25
N LEU A 114 -4.02 -7.07 7.55
CA LEU A 114 -4.91 -6.52 6.53
C LEU A 114 -4.26 -5.36 5.75
N LEU A 115 -3.56 -4.46 6.44
CA LEU A 115 -2.78 -3.38 5.84
C LEU A 115 -1.74 -3.93 4.86
N LEU A 116 -0.96 -4.92 5.29
CA LEU A 116 0.09 -5.53 4.50
C LEU A 116 -0.47 -6.32 3.31
N ALA A 117 -1.57 -7.07 3.49
CA ALA A 117 -2.25 -7.74 2.39
C ALA A 117 -2.75 -6.76 1.33
N ALA A 118 -3.40 -5.67 1.76
CA ALA A 118 -3.87 -4.62 0.87
C ALA A 118 -2.70 -3.96 0.12
N ALA A 119 -1.59 -3.70 0.81
CA ALA A 119 -0.39 -3.17 0.17
C ALA A 119 0.19 -4.14 -0.87
N THR A 120 0.34 -5.43 -0.55
CA THR A 120 0.79 -6.45 -1.51
C THR A 120 -0.10 -6.48 -2.75
N LEU A 121 -1.42 -6.54 -2.55
CA LEU A 121 -2.39 -6.56 -3.64
C LEU A 121 -2.38 -5.27 -4.48
N ALA A 122 -2.18 -4.11 -3.85
CA ALA A 122 -2.01 -2.84 -4.55
C ALA A 122 -0.76 -2.87 -5.45
N VAL A 123 0.35 -3.47 -4.99
CA VAL A 123 1.59 -3.53 -5.78
C VAL A 123 1.43 -4.35 -7.05
N VAL A 124 0.76 -5.49 -6.94
CA VAL A 124 0.62 -6.45 -8.03
C VAL A 124 -0.69 -6.29 -8.81
N ALA A 125 -1.49 -5.26 -8.53
CA ALA A 125 -2.79 -5.05 -9.17
C ALA A 125 -2.64 -4.89 -10.70
N GLY A 126 -3.29 -5.76 -11.47
CA GLY A 126 -3.43 -5.63 -12.93
C GLY A 126 -4.59 -4.72 -13.36
N HIS A 127 -5.48 -4.36 -12.42
CA HIS A 127 -6.61 -3.46 -12.65
C HIS A 127 -6.50 -2.18 -11.83
N LEU A 128 -6.81 -1.06 -12.47
CA LEU A 128 -6.80 0.26 -11.83
C LEU A 128 -7.83 0.35 -10.69
N ALA A 129 -9.02 -0.24 -10.86
CA ALA A 129 -10.03 -0.29 -9.79
C ALA A 129 -9.54 -1.05 -8.54
N MET A 130 -8.80 -2.15 -8.74
CA MET A 130 -8.24 -2.94 -7.65
C MET A 130 -7.18 -2.12 -6.89
N LEU A 131 -6.32 -1.39 -7.61
CA LEU A 131 -5.34 -0.49 -7.01
C LEU A 131 -6.01 0.56 -6.11
N VAL A 132 -7.06 1.23 -6.61
CA VAL A 132 -7.81 2.24 -5.83
C VAL A 132 -8.49 1.61 -4.62
N MET A 133 -9.13 0.45 -4.79
CA MET A 133 -9.79 -0.27 -3.69
C MET A 133 -8.81 -0.67 -2.59
N MET A 134 -7.66 -1.23 -2.97
CA MET A 134 -6.64 -1.65 -2.00
C MET A 134 -5.98 -0.46 -1.31
N ALA A 135 -5.74 0.65 -2.03
CA ALA A 135 -5.24 1.89 -1.42
C ALA A 135 -6.20 2.43 -0.36
N GLU A 136 -7.51 2.37 -0.61
CA GLU A 136 -8.55 2.79 0.33
C GLU A 136 -8.59 1.90 1.59
N ILE A 137 -8.50 0.58 1.42
CA ILE A 137 -8.42 -0.38 2.53
C ILE A 137 -7.17 -0.11 3.36
N MET A 138 -6.03 0.08 2.71
CA MET A 138 -4.77 0.39 3.36
C MET A 138 -4.89 1.67 4.20
N MET A 139 -5.53 2.71 3.66
CA MET A 139 -5.78 3.96 4.37
C MET A 139 -6.75 3.78 5.56
N LEU A 140 -7.80 2.97 5.44
CA LEU A 140 -8.68 2.68 6.56
C LEU A 140 -7.96 1.92 7.68
N CYS A 141 -7.15 0.91 7.35
CA CYS A 141 -6.34 0.19 8.33
C CYS A 141 -5.38 1.13 9.06
N ALA A 142 -4.71 1.99 8.29
CA ALA A 142 -3.81 3.01 8.80
C ALA A 142 -4.53 4.01 9.73
N LEU A 143 -5.77 4.42 9.45
CA LEU A 143 -6.57 5.27 10.35
C LEU A 143 -6.71 4.64 11.74
N PHE A 144 -7.14 3.38 11.78
CA PHE A 144 -7.44 2.68 13.02
C PHE A 144 -6.16 2.33 13.81
N LEU A 145 -5.05 2.11 13.11
CA LEU A 145 -3.75 1.85 13.73
C LEU A 145 -3.10 3.10 14.33
N THR A 146 -3.36 4.28 13.77
CA THR A 146 -2.65 5.53 14.12
C THR A 146 -3.20 6.22 15.37
N GLY A 147 -4.48 6.05 15.71
CA GLY A 147 -5.06 6.37 17.03
C GLY A 147 -5.12 7.87 17.46
N CYS A 148 -4.46 8.80 16.74
CA CYS A 148 -4.45 10.22 17.06
C CYS A 148 -5.69 10.94 16.50
N GLN A 149 -6.71 11.19 17.33
CA GLN A 149 -8.01 11.73 16.89
C GLN A 149 -7.97 13.11 16.21
N GLN A 150 -7.00 13.96 16.52
CA GLN A 150 -6.95 15.34 16.00
C GLN A 150 -6.28 15.41 14.62
N ALA A 151 -5.15 14.71 14.44
CA ALA A 151 -4.45 14.62 13.15
C ALA A 151 -5.16 13.67 12.17
N SER A 152 -5.80 12.60 12.67
CA SER A 152 -6.52 11.64 11.83
C SER A 152 -7.75 12.22 11.13
N LYS A 153 -8.39 13.28 11.66
CA LYS A 153 -9.56 13.90 11.01
C LYS A 153 -9.21 14.54 9.66
N VAL A 154 -8.16 15.35 9.62
CA VAL A 154 -7.69 16.01 8.38
C VAL A 154 -7.21 14.95 7.39
N TRP A 155 -6.48 13.96 7.89
CA TRP A 155 -5.98 12.86 7.07
C TRP A 155 -7.10 11.97 6.49
N PHE A 156 -8.14 11.70 7.27
CA PHE A 156 -9.34 11.00 6.80
C PHE A 156 -10.04 11.77 5.69
N VAL A 157 -10.28 13.08 5.88
CA VAL A 157 -10.96 13.91 4.90
C VAL A 157 -10.16 14.01 3.59
N LEU A 158 -8.85 14.29 3.68
CA LEU A 158 -7.98 14.35 2.51
C LEU A 158 -7.89 13.00 1.80
N GLY A 159 -7.84 11.91 2.57
CA GLY A 159 -7.86 10.56 2.05
C GLY A 159 -9.13 10.23 1.26
N ARG A 160 -10.31 10.52 1.83
CA ARG A 160 -11.59 10.34 1.14
C ARG A 160 -11.69 11.21 -0.11
N LEU A 161 -11.22 12.46 -0.04
CA LEU A 161 -11.18 13.33 -1.22
C LEU A 161 -10.29 12.71 -2.31
N GLY A 162 -9.10 12.23 -1.97
CA GLY A 162 -8.19 11.55 -2.90
C GLY A 162 -8.84 10.34 -3.57
N THR A 163 -9.48 9.46 -2.79
CA THR A 163 -10.19 8.29 -3.32
C THR A 163 -11.36 8.68 -4.21
N LEU A 164 -12.15 9.71 -3.87
CA LEU A 164 -13.23 10.20 -4.72
C LEU A 164 -12.71 10.71 -6.07
N LEU A 165 -11.60 11.45 -6.08
CA LEU A 165 -10.97 11.90 -7.33
C LEU A 165 -10.50 10.70 -8.17
N LEU A 166 -9.90 9.68 -7.55
CA LEU A 166 -9.48 8.47 -8.26
C LEU A 166 -10.65 7.64 -8.79
N VAL A 167 -11.77 7.57 -8.06
CA VAL A 167 -13.00 6.92 -8.55
C VAL A 167 -13.54 7.68 -9.76
N MET A 168 -13.59 9.01 -9.71
CA MET A 168 -13.99 9.82 -10.87
C MET A 168 -13.04 9.62 -12.05
N MET A 169 -11.72 9.54 -11.81
CA MET A 169 -10.74 9.20 -12.84
C MET A 169 -11.03 7.83 -13.46
N CYS A 170 -11.28 6.80 -12.65
CA CYS A 170 -11.61 5.46 -13.14
C CYS A 170 -12.89 5.49 -14.00
N VAL A 171 -13.92 6.24 -13.59
CA VAL A 171 -15.14 6.39 -14.38
C VAL A 171 -14.86 7.06 -15.74
N MET A 172 -14.03 8.10 -15.76
CA MET A 172 -13.64 8.77 -17.01
C MET A 172 -12.84 7.83 -17.94
N ILE A 173 -11.85 7.12 -17.40
CA ILE A 173 -11.06 6.14 -18.14
C ILE A 173 -11.96 5.05 -18.71
N TRP A 174 -12.87 4.50 -17.91
CA TRP A 174 -13.81 3.49 -18.36
C TRP A 174 -14.73 4.00 -19.49
N ARG A 175 -15.21 5.24 -19.40
CA ARG A 175 -16.03 5.86 -20.45
C ARG A 175 -15.28 6.06 -21.75
N THR A 176 -13.98 6.37 -21.70
CA THR A 176 -13.16 6.63 -22.88
C THR A 176 -12.63 5.35 -23.52
N TYR A 177 -12.15 4.39 -22.72
CA TYR A 177 -11.41 3.22 -23.20
C TYR A 177 -12.19 1.90 -23.07
N GLY A 178 -13.29 1.87 -22.32
CA GLY A 178 -14.10 0.67 -22.09
C GLY A 178 -13.47 -0.38 -21.18
N THR A 179 -12.29 -0.12 -20.61
CA THR A 179 -11.56 -1.06 -19.75
C THR A 179 -10.84 -0.34 -18.60
N LEU A 180 -10.58 -1.06 -17.51
CA LEU A 180 -9.71 -0.63 -16.40
C LEU A 180 -8.52 -1.56 -16.22
N ASN A 181 -8.31 -2.49 -17.15
CA ASN A 181 -7.12 -3.34 -17.21
C ASN A 181 -5.92 -2.50 -17.63
N ILE A 182 -4.88 -2.48 -16.79
CA ILE A 182 -3.70 -1.64 -16.99
C ILE A 182 -2.94 -2.04 -18.27
N ALA A 183 -2.90 -3.34 -18.60
CA ALA A 183 -2.23 -3.84 -19.79
C ALA A 183 -2.95 -3.38 -21.08
N GLU A 184 -4.28 -3.48 -21.11
CA GLU A 184 -5.08 -3.02 -22.24
C GLU A 184 -5.06 -1.49 -22.38
N LEU A 185 -5.17 -0.77 -21.25
CA LEU A 185 -5.09 0.69 -21.22
C LEU A 185 -3.77 1.19 -21.79
N ARG A 186 -2.65 0.53 -21.47
CA ARG A 186 -1.33 0.87 -22.04
C ARG A 186 -1.35 0.81 -23.56
N LEU A 187 -2.00 -0.19 -24.16
CA LEU A 187 -2.08 -0.34 -25.62
C LEU A 187 -3.02 0.71 -26.24
N LEU A 188 -4.19 0.94 -25.64
CA LEU A 188 -5.18 1.89 -26.15
C LEU A 188 -4.69 3.34 -26.07
N MET A 189 -3.96 3.69 -25.01
CA MET A 189 -3.44 5.06 -24.79
C MET A 189 -2.35 5.47 -25.78
N VAL A 190 -1.74 4.52 -26.50
CA VAL A 190 -0.86 4.84 -27.64
C VAL A 190 -1.67 5.48 -28.77
N THR A 191 -2.88 5.00 -29.02
CA THR A 191 -3.72 5.45 -30.14
C THR A 191 -4.64 6.62 -29.78
N LEU A 192 -5.09 6.67 -28.53
CA LEU A 192 -6.05 7.65 -28.02
C LEU A 192 -5.46 8.25 -26.74
N PRO A 193 -4.70 9.36 -26.83
CA PRO A 193 -4.03 9.94 -25.67
C PRO A 193 -5.04 10.36 -24.60
N MET A 194 -4.65 10.20 -23.33
CA MET A 194 -5.50 10.55 -22.20
C MET A 194 -5.74 12.06 -22.15
N SER A 195 -7.00 12.46 -21.96
CA SER A 195 -7.35 13.87 -21.74
C SER A 195 -6.59 14.46 -20.54
N SER A 196 -6.10 15.69 -20.65
CA SER A 196 -5.38 16.37 -19.55
C SER A 196 -6.19 16.46 -18.26
N VAL A 197 -7.53 16.56 -18.34
CA VAL A 197 -8.40 16.57 -17.16
C VAL A 197 -8.33 15.25 -16.38
N THR A 198 -8.48 14.12 -17.06
CA THR A 198 -8.33 12.78 -16.45
C THR A 198 -6.92 12.60 -15.86
N TRP A 199 -5.90 13.14 -16.54
CA TRP A 199 -4.52 13.12 -16.07
C TRP A 199 -4.33 13.88 -14.75
N ILE A 200 -4.77 15.14 -14.72
CA ILE A 200 -4.69 16.00 -13.52
C ILE A 200 -5.49 15.38 -12.37
N LEU A 201 -6.66 14.82 -12.66
CA LEU A 201 -7.50 14.18 -11.65
C LEU A 201 -6.80 12.99 -11.00
N GLY A 202 -6.10 12.17 -11.80
CA GLY A 202 -5.24 11.10 -11.32
C GLY A 202 -4.06 11.59 -10.50
N LEU A 203 -3.37 12.62 -10.98
CA LEU A 203 -2.23 13.21 -10.29
C LEU A 203 -2.62 13.77 -8.93
N ILE A 204 -3.74 14.50 -8.84
CA ILE A 204 -4.24 15.05 -7.57
C ILE A 204 -4.77 13.92 -6.68
N GLY A 205 -5.52 12.96 -7.23
CA GLY A 205 -6.07 11.84 -6.47
C GLY A 205 -4.99 10.98 -5.82
N PHE A 206 -4.01 10.51 -6.62
CA PHE A 206 -2.85 9.80 -6.08
C PHE A 206 -2.00 10.69 -5.19
N GLY A 207 -1.82 11.97 -5.54
CA GLY A 207 -1.05 12.92 -4.73
C GLY A 207 -1.63 13.19 -3.35
N LEU A 208 -2.96 13.22 -3.21
CA LEU A 208 -3.65 13.34 -1.92
C LEU A 208 -3.51 12.07 -1.07
N LEU A 209 -3.60 10.89 -1.69
CA LEU A 209 -3.37 9.61 -1.01
C LEU A 209 -1.89 9.44 -0.59
N ALA A 210 -0.97 9.95 -1.40
CA ALA A 210 0.48 9.94 -1.17
C ALA A 210 0.97 10.94 -0.12
N GLY A 211 0.31 12.10 -0.04
CA GLY A 211 0.83 13.26 0.68
C GLY A 211 1.97 14.01 -0.05
N ILE A 212 1.91 14.20 -1.38
CA ILE A 212 2.91 14.98 -2.14
C ILE A 212 2.94 16.45 -1.65
N ILE A 213 4.11 17.07 -1.53
CA ILE A 213 4.28 18.50 -1.16
C ILE A 213 3.65 19.39 -2.26
N PRO A 214 2.74 20.34 -1.95
CA PRO A 214 2.42 20.96 -0.66
C PRO A 214 1.33 20.27 0.17
N LEU A 215 0.68 19.23 -0.36
CA LEU A 215 -0.40 18.46 0.28
C LEU A 215 0.07 17.63 1.51
N HIS A 216 1.36 17.65 1.83
CA HIS A 216 1.98 17.08 3.05
C HIS A 216 1.71 17.87 4.35
N GLY A 217 0.89 18.94 4.32
CA GLY A 217 0.64 19.80 5.49
C GLY A 217 0.12 19.09 6.75
N TRP A 218 -0.30 17.82 6.63
CA TRP A 218 -0.71 16.93 7.72
C TRP A 218 0.42 16.07 8.30
N VAL A 219 1.53 15.89 7.57
CA VAL A 219 2.71 15.09 7.99
C VAL A 219 3.43 15.76 9.15
N VAL A 220 3.64 17.08 9.06
CA VAL A 220 4.35 17.85 10.09
C VAL A 220 3.56 17.92 11.41
N PRO A 221 2.23 18.18 11.43
CA PRO A 221 1.42 18.12 12.65
C PRO A 221 1.29 16.73 13.26
N ALA A 222 1.26 15.66 12.45
CA ALA A 222 1.23 14.28 12.95
C ALA A 222 2.52 13.92 13.71
N HIS A 223 3.68 14.43 13.25
CA HIS A 223 4.96 14.30 13.96
C HIS A 223 5.09 15.29 15.14
N ALA A 224 4.66 16.54 14.99
CA ALA A 224 4.84 17.59 15.99
C ALA A 224 3.95 17.38 17.23
N ASN A 225 2.70 16.93 17.07
CA ASN A 225 1.81 16.65 18.19
C ASN A 225 2.26 15.44 19.04
N ALA A 226 3.25 14.68 18.57
CA ALA A 226 3.87 13.64 19.36
C ALA A 226 4.94 14.18 20.34
N VAL A 227 5.58 15.35 20.12
CA VAL A 227 6.89 15.69 20.76
C VAL A 227 6.88 16.92 21.70
N ASN A 228 5.73 17.50 22.08
CA ASN A 228 5.70 18.84 22.71
C ASN A 228 6.09 18.95 24.21
N ASP A 229 7.05 18.17 24.73
CA ASP A 229 7.50 18.35 26.12
C ASP A 229 8.97 17.94 26.33
N HIS A 230 9.85 18.92 26.56
CA HIS A 230 11.31 18.76 26.57
C HIS A 230 11.81 17.90 27.75
N ARG A 231 11.05 17.83 28.86
CA ARG A 231 11.36 16.96 30.01
C ARG A 231 10.96 15.50 29.76
N LYS A 232 10.11 15.26 28.75
CA LYS A 232 9.78 13.91 28.29
C LYS A 232 10.80 13.35 27.32
N LEU A 233 11.79 14.07 26.77
CA LEU A 233 12.68 13.52 25.73
C LEU A 233 13.45 12.25 26.17
N ILE A 234 13.89 12.18 27.43
CA ILE A 234 14.53 10.97 27.99
C ILE A 234 13.49 9.86 28.23
N HIS A 235 12.27 10.23 28.63
CA HIS A 235 11.12 9.34 28.71
C HIS A 235 10.53 8.98 27.32
N PHE A 236 10.87 9.73 26.27
CA PHE A 236 10.40 9.65 24.88
C PHE A 236 11.25 8.68 24.08
N LEU A 237 12.55 8.62 24.42
CA LEU A 237 13.47 7.59 23.98
C LEU A 237 13.21 6.26 24.73
N SER A 238 12.74 6.31 25.98
CA SER A 238 12.38 5.12 26.78
C SER A 238 10.99 4.54 26.46
N LYS A 239 9.98 5.37 26.19
CA LYS A 239 8.67 4.97 25.62
C LYS A 239 8.68 5.13 24.09
N SER A 240 9.49 4.33 23.42
CA SER A 240 9.36 4.12 21.97
C SER A 240 8.03 3.38 21.70
N ASP A 241 6.94 4.13 21.79
CA ASP A 241 5.55 3.66 21.72
C ASP A 241 5.21 3.30 20.27
N GLN A 242 4.76 2.08 20.01
CA GLN A 242 4.55 1.50 18.68
C GLN A 242 3.76 2.33 17.69
N SER A 243 2.94 3.25 18.18
CA SER A 243 2.31 4.28 17.38
C SER A 243 3.33 4.91 16.42
N LYS A 244 4.52 5.34 16.86
CA LYS A 244 5.48 6.03 15.97
C LYS A 244 6.12 5.14 14.91
N LEU A 245 6.41 3.87 15.24
CA LEU A 245 7.05 2.94 14.31
C LEU A 245 6.03 2.42 13.30
N ILE A 246 4.80 2.14 13.75
CA ILE A 246 3.66 1.84 12.87
C ILE A 246 3.32 3.05 12.02
N HIS A 247 3.22 4.26 12.57
CA HIS A 247 3.02 5.51 11.82
C HIS A 247 4.11 5.68 10.76
N CYS A 248 5.38 5.63 11.15
CA CYS A 248 6.50 5.78 10.22
C CYS A 248 6.47 4.71 9.13
N PHE A 249 6.24 3.45 9.48
CA PHE A 249 6.16 2.34 8.53
C PHE A 249 4.94 2.43 7.61
N THR A 250 3.75 2.67 8.16
CA THR A 250 2.51 2.87 7.41
C THR A 250 2.61 4.06 6.46
N GLN A 251 3.25 5.14 6.90
CA GLN A 251 3.48 6.33 6.09
C GLN A 251 4.54 6.08 5.01
N LEU A 252 5.60 5.32 5.32
CA LEU A 252 6.57 4.84 4.32
C LEU A 252 5.89 3.92 3.29
N LEU A 253 4.97 3.07 3.73
CA LEU A 253 4.15 2.18 2.89
C LEU A 253 3.21 2.97 1.97
N LEU A 254 2.54 3.98 2.51
CA LEU A 254 1.66 4.88 1.75
C LEU A 254 2.46 5.71 0.75
N LEU A 255 3.60 6.28 1.16
CA LEU A 255 4.50 7.00 0.25
C LEU A 255 4.94 6.08 -0.89
N SER A 256 5.40 4.88 -0.55
CA SER A 256 5.91 3.88 -1.49
C SER A 256 4.83 3.38 -2.45
N ALA A 257 3.64 3.06 -1.95
CA ALA A 257 2.50 2.64 -2.76
C ALA A 257 2.04 3.77 -3.68
N ALA A 258 2.08 5.01 -3.21
CA ALA A 258 1.85 6.17 -4.05
C ALA A 258 2.94 6.38 -5.10
N TYR A 259 4.22 6.26 -4.76
CA TYR A 259 5.32 6.35 -5.72
C TYR A 259 5.22 5.24 -6.78
N LEU A 260 4.80 4.04 -6.39
CA LEU A 260 4.46 2.98 -7.33
C LEU A 260 3.28 3.38 -8.22
N SER A 261 2.21 3.91 -7.63
CA SER A 261 1.01 4.29 -8.39
C SER A 261 1.28 5.44 -9.37
N ILE A 262 2.04 6.45 -8.94
CA ILE A 262 2.52 7.56 -9.75
C ILE A 262 3.52 7.06 -10.80
N GLY A 263 4.40 6.12 -10.47
CA GLY A 263 5.36 5.54 -11.41
C GLY A 263 4.73 4.61 -12.45
N SER A 264 3.63 3.94 -12.10
CA SER A 264 2.80 3.15 -13.02
C SER A 264 1.92 4.06 -13.89
N PHE A 265 1.35 5.11 -13.31
CA PHE A 265 0.60 6.14 -14.03
C PHE A 265 1.50 6.94 -14.98
N HIS A 266 2.66 7.41 -14.51
CA HIS A 266 3.64 8.09 -15.34
C HIS A 266 4.15 7.18 -16.47
N ARG A 267 4.27 5.86 -16.27
CA ARG A 267 4.55 4.93 -17.39
C ARG A 267 3.37 4.72 -18.33
N LEU A 268 2.15 4.80 -17.84
CA LEU A 268 0.94 4.83 -18.66
C LEU A 268 0.93 6.08 -19.57
N ILE A 269 1.51 7.19 -19.11
CA ILE A 269 1.49 8.50 -19.77
C ILE A 269 2.81 8.86 -20.46
N ALA A 270 3.95 8.28 -20.13
CA ALA A 270 5.25 8.62 -20.74
C ALA A 270 5.33 8.21 -22.22
N VAL A 271 4.36 7.43 -22.71
CA VAL A 271 4.09 7.26 -24.15
C VAL A 271 3.75 8.60 -24.82
N HIS A 272 3.14 9.54 -24.08
CA HIS A 272 2.72 10.86 -24.55
C HIS A 272 3.88 11.83 -24.86
N ALA A 273 5.06 11.66 -24.23
CA ALA A 273 6.14 12.65 -24.34
C ALA A 273 7.15 12.38 -25.48
N ASN A 274 7.14 11.17 -26.05
CA ASN A 274 8.10 10.82 -27.11
C ASN A 274 7.59 11.16 -28.52
N ASP A 275 6.29 11.36 -28.70
CA ASP A 275 5.71 11.67 -30.00
C ASP A 275 5.65 13.19 -30.28
N GLU A 276 5.47 14.05 -29.26
CA GLU A 276 5.51 15.51 -29.46
C GLU A 276 6.90 16.04 -29.87
N VAL A 277 7.98 15.32 -29.53
CA VAL A 277 9.35 15.68 -29.95
C VAL A 277 9.65 15.20 -31.37
N ASN A 278 8.96 14.16 -31.84
CA ASN A 278 9.22 13.57 -33.16
C ASN A 278 8.32 14.13 -34.27
N ASP A 279 7.22 14.81 -33.92
CA ASP A 279 6.40 15.59 -34.87
C ASP A 279 6.91 17.04 -35.06
N GLN A 280 7.98 17.44 -34.36
CA GLN A 280 8.67 18.73 -34.54
C GLN A 280 10.08 18.62 -35.16
N ALA A 281 10.45 17.45 -35.69
CA ALA A 281 11.71 17.21 -36.41
C ALA A 281 11.45 16.75 -37.85
#